data_AF-A0A2U1KQV3-F1
#
_entry.id   AF-A0A2U1KQV3-F1
#
_cell.length_a   1.000
_cell.length_b   1.000
_cell.length_c   1.000
_cell.angle_alpha   90.00
_cell.angle_beta   90.00
_cell.angle_gamma   90.00
#
_symmetry.space_group_name_H-M   'P 1'
#
loop_
_entity.id
_entity.type
_entity.pdbx_description
1 polymer ?
#
loop_
_entity_poly.entity_id
_entity_poly.type
_entity_poly.pdbx_seq_one_letter_code
_entity_poly.pdbx_strand_id
1 'polypeptide(L)'
;MSSFSFSHFSSFHLCILFVLVLFHSCLSNQNFDDVLCIKEEKQALLEFKRHIIDEGDRLSSWVDEKNDCCKWARIVCDNMTGHVHQIHLRALDGHLPDIDFDTSKEFEEASKQQLKGELSPSLLDLKQLKHLELSCNDFGLTQVPEFIGSLGNLRYLNLSSSNFSGLIPPQLGNLSQLHTLCLGGFKMIVEWLSNLRLLRHLDMSTVDLSKATDWFQVINTLPSLTKLHLKNSNLLDSHPHIPTLNITSLTLLDLSVNPFTNSLVPRWIFSITSLVSLDLSYCDFNGLIPRSSAHSFHNLTSLKWLHVAGNTFMNSSLVWKELSSGIGSNLSSLDISQCDISSTTLDSLHILPKSLGNFCNLRDIDLSYNNFHNISLTSLFESFLECKSPRLESLSLVRSGLSGHLLNQLGQLMHMKHLDLHLNLISEGIVFWQSRRTSSSNVRAPEAKREIGDRILLKLSMALNIEASVIWTISDDLRVCIL
;
A
#
# COMPACT_ATOMS: atom_id res chain seq x y z
N MET A 1 -44.77 5.69 -72.17
CA MET A 1 -43.75 5.60 -71.09
C MET A 1 -44.47 5.35 -69.77
N SER A 2 -43.75 4.73 -68.83
CA SER A 2 -44.10 4.43 -67.43
C SER A 2 -45.03 3.26 -67.13
N SER A 3 -44.49 2.04 -67.22
CA SER A 3 -44.83 0.94 -66.30
C SER A 3 -44.02 1.13 -65.01
N PHE A 4 -44.64 1.68 -63.97
CA PHE A 4 -44.00 1.80 -62.65
C PHE A 4 -43.93 0.43 -61.96
N SER A 5 -42.72 0.07 -61.56
CA SER A 5 -42.34 -1.16 -60.87
C SER A 5 -43.01 -1.26 -59.50
N PHE A 6 -43.92 -2.23 -59.36
CA PHE A 6 -44.59 -2.56 -58.09
C PHE A 6 -43.73 -3.47 -57.18
N SER A 7 -42.54 -3.91 -57.61
CA SER A 7 -41.75 -4.92 -56.88
C SER A 7 -40.84 -4.35 -55.79
N HIS A 8 -40.41 -3.09 -55.87
CA HIS A 8 -39.52 -2.50 -54.87
C HIS A 8 -40.23 -2.08 -53.58
N PHE A 9 -41.49 -1.63 -53.66
CA PHE A 9 -42.26 -1.26 -52.47
C PHE A 9 -42.61 -2.46 -51.58
N SER A 10 -42.86 -3.63 -52.20
CA SER A 10 -43.15 -4.88 -51.48
C SER A 10 -41.91 -5.40 -50.72
N SER A 11 -40.73 -5.34 -51.33
CA SER A 11 -39.46 -5.74 -50.70
C SER A 11 -39.11 -4.85 -49.50
N PHE A 12 -39.30 -3.53 -49.61
CA PHE A 12 -38.99 -2.60 -48.53
C PHE A 12 -39.91 -2.80 -47.31
N HIS A 13 -41.20 -3.02 -47.54
CA HIS A 13 -42.13 -3.35 -46.45
C HIS A 13 -41.84 -4.72 -45.81
N LEU A 14 -41.39 -5.71 -46.59
CA LEU A 14 -40.96 -7.00 -46.04
C LEU A 14 -39.72 -6.84 -45.16
N CYS A 15 -38.74 -6.03 -45.57
CA CYS A 15 -37.55 -5.73 -44.76
C CYS A 15 -37.91 -4.97 -43.48
N ILE A 16 -38.82 -3.99 -43.53
CA ILE A 16 -39.29 -3.29 -42.33
C ILE A 16 -40.03 -4.24 -41.41
N LEU A 17 -40.90 -5.11 -41.92
CA LEU A 17 -41.57 -6.13 -41.12
C LEU A 17 -40.58 -7.10 -40.48
N PHE A 18 -39.52 -7.50 -41.20
CA PHE A 18 -38.49 -8.38 -40.67
C PHE A 18 -37.65 -7.69 -39.59
N VAL A 19 -37.27 -6.42 -39.78
CA VAL A 19 -36.58 -5.61 -38.78
C VAL A 19 -37.48 -5.37 -37.57
N LEU A 20 -38.77 -5.10 -37.77
CA LEU A 20 -39.75 -4.96 -36.70
C LEU A 20 -39.98 -6.28 -35.97
N VAL A 21 -40.01 -7.43 -36.64
CA VAL A 21 -40.08 -8.75 -36.00
C VAL A 21 -38.81 -9.04 -35.21
N LEU A 22 -37.62 -8.73 -35.72
CA LEU A 22 -36.37 -8.84 -34.96
C LEU A 22 -36.34 -7.89 -33.75
N PHE A 23 -36.80 -6.65 -33.92
CA PHE A 23 -36.96 -5.71 -32.82
C PHE A 23 -38.03 -6.16 -31.82
N HIS A 24 -39.14 -6.77 -32.28
CA HIS A 24 -40.18 -7.34 -31.43
C HIS A 24 -39.77 -8.67 -30.82
N SER A 25 -38.75 -9.35 -31.35
CA SER A 25 -38.09 -10.51 -30.72
C SER A 25 -37.10 -10.06 -29.64
N CYS A 26 -36.49 -8.87 -29.82
CA CYS A 26 -35.66 -8.20 -28.80
C CYS A 26 -36.48 -7.44 -27.75
N LEU A 27 -37.70 -7.01 -28.08
CA LEU A 27 -38.61 -6.23 -27.21
C LEU A 27 -39.82 -7.05 -26.71
N SER A 28 -40.06 -8.25 -27.25
CA SER A 28 -40.92 -9.22 -26.59
C SER A 28 -40.20 -9.53 -25.30
N ASN A 29 -40.76 -9.03 -24.20
CA ASN A 29 -40.43 -9.40 -22.82
C ASN A 29 -39.99 -10.87 -22.80
N GLN A 30 -38.68 -11.10 -22.85
CA GLN A 30 -38.15 -12.15 -22.04
C GLN A 30 -38.54 -11.68 -20.65
N ASN A 31 -39.45 -12.43 -20.01
CA ASN A 31 -39.51 -12.42 -18.57
C ASN A 31 -38.04 -12.39 -18.13
N PHE A 32 -37.64 -11.37 -17.37
CA PHE A 32 -36.47 -11.51 -16.52
C PHE A 32 -36.88 -12.59 -15.51
N ASP A 33 -36.92 -13.84 -15.96
CA ASP A 33 -36.70 -14.98 -15.08
C ASP A 33 -35.39 -14.61 -14.41
N ASP A 34 -35.44 -14.43 -13.09
CA ASP A 34 -34.26 -14.12 -12.28
C ASP A 34 -33.10 -14.95 -12.83
N VAL A 35 -32.01 -14.31 -13.28
CA VAL A 35 -30.85 -15.05 -13.80
C VAL A 35 -30.24 -15.77 -12.61
N LEU A 36 -30.67 -17.02 -12.41
CA LEU A 36 -30.30 -17.84 -11.27
C LEU A 36 -28.90 -18.43 -11.46
N CYS A 37 -28.23 -18.67 -10.34
CA CYS A 37 -27.00 -19.44 -10.28
C CYS A 37 -27.13 -20.80 -10.99
N ILE A 38 -26.07 -21.15 -11.72
CA ILE A 38 -25.93 -22.45 -12.37
C ILE A 38 -25.91 -23.57 -11.32
N LYS A 39 -26.72 -24.61 -11.52
CA LYS A 39 -26.94 -25.69 -10.55
C LYS A 39 -25.64 -26.43 -10.21
N GLU A 40 -24.82 -26.70 -11.22
CA GLU A 40 -23.54 -27.39 -11.08
C GLU A 40 -22.54 -26.54 -10.27
N GLU A 41 -22.52 -25.22 -10.50
CA GLU A 41 -21.67 -24.28 -9.75
C GLU A 41 -22.13 -24.16 -8.28
N LYS A 42 -23.44 -24.11 -8.04
CA LYS A 42 -24.01 -24.19 -6.69
C LYS A 42 -23.55 -25.47 -5.98
N GLN A 43 -23.64 -26.61 -6.64
CA GLN A 43 -23.25 -27.90 -6.06
C GLN A 43 -21.74 -27.94 -5.76
N ALA A 44 -20.92 -27.38 -6.65
CA ALA A 44 -19.49 -27.24 -6.46
C ALA A 44 -19.13 -26.38 -5.25
N LEU A 45 -19.82 -25.25 -5.05
CA LEU A 45 -19.64 -24.39 -3.88
C LEU A 45 -20.05 -25.08 -2.57
N LEU A 46 -21.14 -25.86 -2.57
CA LEU A 46 -21.55 -26.66 -1.40
C LEU A 46 -20.53 -27.76 -1.09
N GLU A 47 -19.98 -28.40 -2.13
CA GLU A 47 -18.93 -29.41 -1.97
C GLU A 47 -17.63 -28.79 -1.44
N PHE A 48 -17.26 -27.61 -1.94
CA PHE A 48 -16.17 -26.81 -1.39
C PHE A 48 -16.40 -26.53 0.10
N LYS A 49 -17.59 -26.02 0.46
CA LYS A 49 -17.94 -25.72 1.86
C LYS A 49 -17.81 -26.92 2.79
N ARG A 50 -18.09 -28.15 2.34
CA ARG A 50 -17.95 -29.37 3.16
C ARG A 50 -16.51 -29.64 3.65
N HIS A 51 -15.53 -29.13 2.92
CA HIS A 51 -14.10 -29.31 3.23
C HIS A 51 -13.51 -28.14 4.03
N ILE A 52 -14.32 -27.09 4.26
CA ILE A 52 -13.92 -25.90 4.98
C ILE A 52 -14.45 -25.95 6.41
N ILE A 53 -13.58 -25.62 7.35
CA ILE A 53 -13.93 -25.40 8.75
C ILE A 53 -14.18 -23.89 8.91
N ASP A 54 -15.42 -23.54 9.26
CA ASP A 54 -15.91 -22.16 9.35
C ASP A 54 -16.51 -21.91 10.75
N GLU A 55 -15.63 -21.71 11.74
CA GLU A 55 -16.04 -21.46 13.13
C GLU A 55 -16.75 -20.10 13.31
N GLY A 56 -16.55 -19.18 12.37
CA GLY A 56 -17.10 -17.83 12.37
C GLY A 56 -18.42 -17.69 11.61
N ASP A 57 -18.99 -18.80 11.12
CA ASP A 57 -20.24 -18.84 10.34
C ASP A 57 -20.26 -17.90 9.11
N ARG A 58 -19.09 -17.64 8.52
CA ARG A 58 -18.92 -16.73 7.37
C ARG A 58 -19.57 -17.26 6.09
N LEU A 59 -19.73 -18.57 5.98
CA LEU A 59 -20.36 -19.31 4.89
C LEU A 59 -21.80 -19.73 5.24
N SER A 60 -22.39 -19.22 6.32
CA SER A 60 -23.75 -19.56 6.78
C SER A 60 -24.83 -19.39 5.70
N SER A 61 -24.69 -18.40 4.81
CA SER A 61 -25.62 -18.17 3.70
C SER A 61 -25.58 -19.25 2.60
N TRP A 62 -24.54 -20.09 2.55
CA TRP A 62 -24.36 -21.11 1.52
C TRP A 62 -25.18 -22.35 1.87
N VAL A 63 -26.43 -22.37 1.46
CA VAL A 63 -27.42 -23.41 1.80
C VAL A 63 -28.03 -24.07 0.57
N ASP A 64 -28.29 -25.37 0.65
CA ASP A 64 -28.77 -26.17 -0.48
C ASP A 64 -30.24 -25.92 -0.86
N GLU A 65 -31.03 -25.31 0.04
CA GLU A 65 -32.42 -24.95 -0.23
C GLU A 65 -32.56 -24.14 -1.53
N LYS A 66 -33.77 -24.01 -2.10
CA LYS A 66 -34.08 -23.39 -3.42
C LYS A 66 -33.57 -21.95 -3.64
N ASN A 67 -32.72 -21.43 -2.76
CA ASN A 67 -31.94 -20.24 -2.92
C ASN A 67 -30.92 -20.33 -4.06
N ASP A 68 -30.82 -19.18 -4.70
CA ASP A 68 -29.86 -18.78 -5.71
C ASP A 68 -28.49 -18.51 -5.08
N CYS A 69 -27.45 -19.22 -5.53
CA CYS A 69 -26.10 -19.04 -4.99
C CYS A 69 -25.52 -17.64 -5.26
N CYS A 70 -26.05 -16.93 -6.25
CA CYS A 70 -25.66 -15.54 -6.54
C CYS A 70 -26.10 -14.55 -5.45
N LYS A 71 -26.97 -14.98 -4.53
CA LYS A 71 -27.39 -14.22 -3.34
C LYS A 71 -26.57 -14.59 -2.10
N TRP A 72 -25.67 -15.56 -2.19
CA TRP A 72 -24.83 -15.95 -1.07
C TRP A 72 -23.79 -14.89 -0.77
N ALA A 73 -23.52 -14.67 0.51
CA ALA A 73 -22.45 -13.78 0.93
C ALA A 73 -21.14 -14.24 0.29
N ARG A 74 -20.35 -13.28 -0.20
CA ARG A 74 -19.00 -13.48 -0.75
C ARG A 74 -18.96 -14.22 -2.11
N ILE A 75 -20.12 -14.50 -2.71
CA ILE A 75 -20.23 -14.98 -4.08
C ILE A 75 -20.70 -13.83 -4.97
N VAL A 76 -20.03 -13.67 -6.11
CA VAL A 76 -20.48 -12.74 -7.15
C VAL A 76 -20.68 -13.53 -8.44
N CYS A 77 -21.84 -13.33 -9.05
CA CYS A 77 -22.18 -13.89 -10.35
C CYS A 77 -22.20 -12.82 -11.44
N ASP A 78 -21.95 -13.24 -12.67
CA ASP A 78 -22.20 -12.45 -13.86
C ASP A 78 -23.71 -12.23 -14.03
N ASN A 79 -24.13 -10.97 -14.11
CA ASN A 79 -25.53 -10.57 -14.10
C ASN A 79 -26.30 -10.92 -15.38
N MET A 80 -25.62 -11.34 -16.44
CA MET A 80 -26.24 -11.75 -17.70
C MET A 80 -26.34 -13.27 -17.81
N THR A 81 -25.35 -13.99 -17.26
CA THR A 81 -25.22 -15.44 -17.47
C THR A 81 -25.48 -16.28 -16.23
N GLY A 82 -25.48 -15.67 -15.03
CA GLY A 82 -25.67 -16.38 -13.76
C GLY A 82 -24.44 -17.18 -13.31
N HIS A 83 -23.34 -17.14 -14.07
CA HIS A 83 -22.10 -17.82 -13.72
C HIS A 83 -21.39 -17.14 -12.56
N VAL A 84 -20.96 -17.92 -11.57
CA VAL A 84 -20.07 -17.47 -10.51
C VAL A 84 -18.73 -17.06 -11.11
N HIS A 85 -18.35 -15.80 -10.91
CA HIS A 85 -17.10 -15.27 -11.46
C HIS A 85 -16.18 -14.67 -10.39
N GLN A 86 -16.63 -14.48 -9.15
CA GLN A 86 -15.78 -14.05 -8.02
C GLN A 86 -16.16 -14.75 -6.72
N ILE A 87 -15.14 -15.10 -5.93
CA ILE A 87 -15.25 -15.65 -4.58
C ILE A 87 -14.38 -14.80 -3.64
N HIS A 88 -14.99 -14.15 -2.64
CA HIS A 88 -14.35 -13.19 -1.72
C HIS A 88 -14.28 -13.69 -0.27
N LEU A 89 -13.33 -14.57 0.02
CA LEU A 89 -13.19 -15.25 1.31
C LEU A 89 -12.07 -14.71 2.18
N ARG A 90 -11.57 -13.49 1.95
CA ARG A 90 -10.59 -12.82 2.82
C ARG A 90 -11.05 -12.81 4.28
N ALA A 91 -10.22 -13.30 5.20
CA ALA A 91 -10.51 -13.15 6.63
C ALA A 91 -10.27 -11.69 7.08
N LEU A 92 -10.99 -11.27 8.12
CA LEU A 92 -10.82 -9.95 8.74
C LEU A 92 -11.04 -8.79 7.74
N ASP A 93 -12.23 -8.74 7.12
CA ASP A 93 -12.64 -7.64 6.22
C ASP A 93 -12.60 -6.28 6.96
N GLY A 94 -11.47 -5.58 6.89
CA GLY A 94 -11.33 -4.20 7.37
C GLY A 94 -11.43 -3.98 8.89
N HIS A 95 -11.42 -5.04 9.70
CA HIS A 95 -11.35 -4.97 11.17
C HIS A 95 -10.11 -5.72 11.65
N LEU A 96 -8.95 -5.11 11.44
CA LEU A 96 -8.00 -5.08 12.54
C LEU A 96 -8.36 -3.80 13.29
N PRO A 97 -9.07 -3.86 14.43
CA PRO A 97 -9.02 -2.74 15.35
C PRO A 97 -7.53 -2.41 15.60
N ASP A 98 -7.21 -1.18 15.97
CA ASP A 98 -5.97 -0.89 16.68
C ASP A 98 -6.01 -1.68 18.00
N ILE A 99 -5.77 -2.99 17.92
CA ILE A 99 -5.82 -3.91 19.04
C ILE A 99 -4.48 -3.76 19.73
N ASP A 100 -4.52 -3.09 20.87
CA ASP A 100 -3.51 -3.27 21.91
C ASP A 100 -3.59 -4.75 22.33
N PHE A 101 -2.58 -5.56 21.95
CA PHE A 101 -2.55 -7.02 22.05
C PHE A 101 -2.50 -7.56 23.50
N ASP A 102 -3.19 -6.93 24.44
CA ASP A 102 -3.15 -7.24 25.87
C ASP A 102 -4.25 -8.23 26.32
N THR A 103 -5.15 -8.69 25.42
CA THR A 103 -6.17 -9.69 25.79
C THR A 103 -6.24 -10.89 24.84
N SER A 104 -6.03 -12.10 25.39
CA SER A 104 -6.08 -13.37 24.66
C SER A 104 -7.45 -13.66 24.02
N LYS A 105 -8.52 -13.08 24.56
CA LYS A 105 -9.89 -13.31 24.12
C LYS A 105 -10.20 -12.69 22.76
N GLU A 106 -9.70 -11.48 22.48
CA GLU A 106 -9.90 -10.81 21.19
C GLU A 106 -9.16 -11.54 20.07
N PHE A 107 -7.96 -12.07 20.38
CA PHE A 107 -7.22 -12.93 19.46
C PHE A 107 -7.97 -14.24 19.15
N GLU A 108 -8.54 -14.88 20.16
CA GLU A 108 -9.37 -16.07 19.97
C GLU A 108 -10.61 -15.79 19.12
N GLU A 109 -11.30 -14.66 19.33
CA GLU A 109 -12.45 -14.26 18.54
C GLU A 109 -12.08 -13.93 17.09
N ALA A 110 -10.95 -13.24 16.86
CA ALA A 110 -10.42 -12.98 15.53
C ALA A 110 -10.02 -14.27 14.81
N SER A 111 -9.42 -15.23 15.51
CA SER A 111 -9.02 -16.52 14.93
C SER A 111 -10.20 -17.34 14.44
N LYS A 112 -11.36 -17.26 15.11
CA LYS A 112 -12.60 -17.91 14.63
C LYS A 112 -13.07 -17.41 13.27
N GLN A 113 -12.67 -16.18 12.87
CA GLN A 113 -13.01 -15.62 11.57
C GLN A 113 -12.16 -16.19 10.42
N GLN A 114 -11.10 -16.94 10.72
CA GLN A 114 -10.25 -17.55 9.71
C GLN A 114 -10.85 -18.87 9.25
N LEU A 115 -11.04 -19.03 7.94
CA LEU A 115 -11.41 -20.31 7.37
C LEU A 115 -10.22 -21.27 7.48
N LYS A 116 -10.50 -22.52 7.83
CA LYS A 116 -9.51 -23.61 7.89
C LYS A 116 -9.97 -24.79 7.05
N GLY A 117 -9.25 -25.90 7.10
CA GLY A 117 -9.55 -27.12 6.35
C GLY A 117 -8.80 -27.15 5.01
N GLU A 118 -9.38 -27.82 4.01
CA GLU A 118 -8.70 -28.10 2.75
C GLU A 118 -9.45 -27.49 1.56
N LEU A 119 -8.71 -26.91 0.61
CA LEU A 119 -9.29 -26.42 -0.63
C LEU A 119 -9.68 -27.60 -1.53
N SER A 120 -10.96 -27.69 -1.88
CA SER A 120 -11.52 -28.79 -2.67
C SER A 120 -11.38 -28.55 -4.19
N PRO A 121 -11.05 -29.59 -5.00
CA PRO A 121 -11.04 -29.51 -6.46
C PRO A 121 -12.41 -29.23 -7.10
N SER A 122 -13.51 -29.29 -6.33
CA SER A 122 -14.85 -28.89 -6.80
C SER A 122 -14.88 -27.48 -7.40
N LEU A 123 -13.99 -26.57 -6.97
CA LEU A 123 -13.84 -25.24 -7.58
C LEU A 123 -13.53 -25.28 -9.08
N LEU A 124 -13.00 -26.39 -9.60
CA LEU A 124 -12.79 -26.57 -11.04
C LEU A 124 -14.08 -26.49 -11.85
N ASP A 125 -15.25 -26.73 -11.26
CA ASP A 125 -16.54 -26.65 -11.95
C ASP A 125 -17.01 -25.21 -12.17
N LEU A 126 -16.40 -24.24 -11.48
CA LEU A 126 -16.63 -22.80 -11.68
C LEU A 126 -15.82 -22.31 -12.88
N LYS A 127 -16.21 -22.74 -14.09
CA LYS A 127 -15.43 -22.52 -15.32
C LYS A 127 -15.21 -21.05 -15.66
N GLN A 128 -16.07 -20.14 -15.20
CA GLN A 128 -15.99 -18.70 -15.45
C GLN A 128 -15.35 -17.92 -14.29
N LEU A 129 -14.78 -18.60 -13.29
CA LEU A 129 -14.13 -17.96 -12.14
C LEU A 129 -12.96 -17.09 -12.60
N LYS A 130 -13.06 -15.80 -12.28
CA LYS A 130 -12.06 -14.77 -12.62
C LYS A 130 -11.34 -14.24 -11.38
N HIS A 131 -11.93 -14.36 -10.20
CA HIS A 131 -11.39 -13.81 -8.97
C HIS A 131 -11.52 -14.82 -7.83
N LEU A 132 -10.39 -15.19 -7.24
CA LEU A 132 -10.33 -16.03 -6.04
C LEU A 132 -9.51 -15.32 -4.96
N GLU A 133 -10.19 -14.88 -3.91
CA GLU A 133 -9.61 -14.19 -2.76
C GLU A 133 -9.74 -15.06 -1.51
N LEU A 134 -8.61 -15.52 -0.99
CA LEU A 134 -8.50 -16.42 0.15
C LEU A 134 -7.57 -15.88 1.24
N SER A 135 -7.13 -14.62 1.15
CA SER A 135 -6.13 -14.05 2.06
C SER A 135 -6.57 -14.02 3.53
N CYS A 136 -5.59 -13.95 4.43
CA CYS A 136 -5.78 -13.83 5.89
C CYS A 136 -6.46 -15.03 6.58
N ASN A 137 -6.69 -16.14 5.89
CA ASN A 137 -7.24 -17.37 6.48
C ASN A 137 -6.16 -18.24 7.16
N ASP A 138 -6.50 -19.44 7.63
CA ASP A 138 -5.56 -20.37 8.24
C ASP A 138 -5.75 -21.79 7.69
N PHE A 139 -5.09 -22.10 6.57
CA PHE A 139 -5.13 -23.44 5.98
C PHE A 139 -4.09 -24.39 6.59
N GLY A 140 -3.66 -24.16 7.84
CA GLY A 140 -3.01 -25.18 8.67
C GLY A 140 -1.68 -25.71 8.13
N LEU A 141 -0.87 -24.86 7.48
CA LEU A 141 0.41 -25.22 6.87
C LEU A 141 0.31 -26.26 5.74
N THR A 142 -0.85 -26.42 5.09
CA THR A 142 -0.97 -27.27 3.90
C THR A 142 -0.27 -26.65 2.69
N GLN A 143 0.04 -27.46 1.68
CA GLN A 143 0.50 -26.96 0.39
C GLN A 143 -0.65 -26.34 -0.40
N VAL A 144 -0.33 -25.37 -1.26
CA VAL A 144 -1.29 -24.86 -2.25
C VAL A 144 -1.60 -25.98 -3.24
N PRO A 145 -2.88 -26.34 -3.45
CA PRO A 145 -3.20 -27.42 -4.38
C PRO A 145 -2.92 -27.09 -5.83
N GLU A 146 -2.38 -28.07 -6.57
CA GLU A 146 -2.01 -27.91 -7.98
C GLU A 146 -3.22 -27.58 -8.88
N PHE A 147 -4.43 -28.02 -8.51
CA PHE A 147 -5.63 -27.81 -9.31
C PHE A 147 -5.97 -26.32 -9.49
N ILE A 148 -5.50 -25.43 -8.61
CA ILE A 148 -5.69 -23.98 -8.78
C ILE A 148 -5.11 -23.52 -10.13
N GLY A 149 -4.01 -24.13 -10.57
CA GLY A 149 -3.41 -23.87 -11.88
C GLY A 149 -4.29 -24.24 -13.08
N SER A 150 -5.36 -25.01 -12.88
CA SER A 150 -6.32 -25.38 -13.94
C SER A 150 -7.48 -24.39 -14.08
N LEU A 151 -7.58 -23.37 -13.22
CA LEU A 151 -8.60 -22.33 -13.29
C LEU A 151 -8.24 -21.26 -14.33
N GLY A 152 -8.20 -21.66 -15.61
CA GLY A 152 -7.60 -20.87 -16.70
C GLY A 152 -8.20 -19.48 -16.99
N ASN A 153 -9.36 -19.17 -16.42
CA ASN A 153 -10.01 -17.85 -16.53
C ASN A 153 -9.66 -16.89 -15.38
N LEU A 154 -8.88 -17.33 -14.38
CA LEU A 154 -8.46 -16.49 -13.27
C LEU A 154 -7.68 -15.26 -13.75
N ARG A 155 -8.07 -14.11 -13.20
CA ARG A 155 -7.45 -12.80 -13.38
C ARG A 155 -6.88 -12.26 -12.07
N TYR A 156 -7.44 -12.68 -10.95
CA TYR A 156 -7.03 -12.31 -9.61
C TYR A 156 -6.94 -13.56 -8.73
N LEU A 157 -5.79 -13.76 -8.09
CA LEU A 157 -5.56 -14.81 -7.11
C LEU A 157 -4.81 -14.21 -5.92
N ASN A 158 -5.40 -14.30 -4.73
CA ASN A 158 -4.75 -13.87 -3.50
C ASN A 158 -4.81 -14.98 -2.45
N LEU A 159 -3.62 -15.49 -2.10
CA LEU A 159 -3.37 -16.53 -1.09
C LEU A 159 -2.50 -16.00 0.06
N SER A 160 -2.24 -14.69 0.10
CA SER A 160 -1.36 -14.07 1.10
C SER A 160 -1.88 -14.26 2.52
N SER A 161 -0.97 -14.36 3.49
CA SER A 161 -1.30 -14.50 4.92
C SER A 161 -2.31 -15.59 5.24
N SER A 162 -2.32 -16.69 4.48
CA SER A 162 -3.31 -17.77 4.62
C SER A 162 -2.76 -19.04 5.30
N ASN A 163 -1.58 -18.91 5.89
CA ASN A 163 -0.84 -19.99 6.55
C ASN A 163 -0.63 -21.26 5.69
N PHE A 164 -0.51 -21.11 4.36
CA PHE A 164 -0.03 -22.20 3.52
C PHE A 164 1.48 -22.39 3.72
N SER A 165 1.97 -23.61 3.46
CA SER A 165 3.41 -23.93 3.56
C SER A 165 3.90 -24.79 2.40
N GLY A 166 5.17 -25.16 2.43
CA GLY A 166 5.79 -25.97 1.38
C GLY A 166 6.12 -25.18 0.12
N LEU A 167 6.12 -25.87 -1.02
CA LEU A 167 6.43 -25.30 -2.32
C LEU A 167 5.15 -24.80 -3.00
N ILE A 168 5.26 -23.66 -3.70
CA ILE A 168 4.19 -23.20 -4.58
C ILE A 168 4.16 -24.10 -5.82
N PRO A 169 2.99 -24.66 -6.19
CA PRO A 169 2.89 -25.57 -7.32
C PRO A 169 3.20 -24.81 -8.64
N PRO A 170 4.16 -25.28 -9.46
CA PRO A 170 4.49 -24.66 -10.75
C PRO A 170 3.30 -24.55 -11.72
N GLN A 171 2.25 -25.34 -11.50
CA GLN A 171 0.98 -25.30 -12.22
C GLN A 171 0.31 -23.93 -12.14
N LEU A 172 0.62 -23.08 -11.14
CA LEU A 172 0.17 -21.68 -11.15
C LEU A 172 0.65 -20.90 -12.38
N GLY A 173 1.77 -21.31 -12.99
CA GLY A 173 2.25 -20.77 -14.27
C GLY A 173 1.28 -21.00 -15.45
N ASN A 174 0.30 -21.89 -15.33
CA ASN A 174 -0.73 -22.11 -16.36
C ASN A 174 -1.81 -21.02 -16.38
N LEU A 175 -1.86 -20.14 -15.38
CA LEU A 175 -2.84 -19.06 -15.25
C LEU A 175 -2.52 -17.88 -16.18
N SER A 176 -2.49 -18.13 -17.49
CA SER A 176 -2.05 -17.16 -18.50
C SER A 176 -2.87 -15.85 -18.57
N GLN A 177 -4.08 -15.83 -18.00
CA GLN A 177 -4.97 -14.66 -17.92
C GLN A 177 -4.79 -13.84 -16.64
N LEU A 178 -3.86 -14.22 -15.76
CA LEU A 178 -3.69 -13.62 -14.45
C LEU A 178 -3.10 -12.20 -14.53
N HIS A 179 -3.75 -11.26 -13.85
CA HIS A 179 -3.34 -9.86 -13.76
C HIS A 179 -2.81 -9.51 -12.37
N THR A 180 -3.31 -10.17 -11.32
CA THR A 180 -2.90 -9.97 -9.93
C THR A 180 -2.65 -11.30 -9.25
N LEU A 181 -1.47 -11.42 -8.63
CA LEU A 181 -1.05 -12.57 -7.86
C LEU A 181 -0.45 -12.11 -6.54
N CYS A 182 -1.02 -12.56 -5.43
CA CYS A 182 -0.55 -12.28 -4.09
C CYS A 182 -0.30 -13.60 -3.35
N LEU A 183 0.94 -13.80 -2.88
CA LEU A 183 1.44 -15.01 -2.20
C LEU A 183 2.15 -14.60 -0.91
N GLY A 184 2.23 -15.50 0.08
CA GLY A 184 2.98 -15.27 1.32
C GLY A 184 3.21 -16.56 2.11
N GLY A 185 4.27 -16.62 2.91
CA GLY A 185 4.56 -17.77 3.81
C GLY A 185 5.18 -19.01 3.14
N PHE A 186 5.64 -18.92 1.89
CA PHE A 186 6.17 -20.04 1.12
C PHE A 186 7.71 -20.10 1.05
N LYS A 187 8.25 -21.26 0.67
CA LYS A 187 9.60 -21.39 0.08
C LYS A 187 9.44 -21.56 -1.42
N MET A 188 10.20 -20.84 -2.25
CA MET A 188 9.89 -20.77 -3.68
C MET A 188 11.08 -20.96 -4.63
N ILE A 189 10.78 -21.62 -5.76
CA ILE A 189 11.49 -21.52 -7.04
C ILE A 189 10.59 -20.69 -7.97
N VAL A 190 11.17 -19.74 -8.70
CA VAL A 190 10.44 -18.66 -9.39
C VAL A 190 10.15 -18.94 -10.87
N GLU A 191 10.78 -19.94 -11.49
CA GLU A 191 10.80 -20.12 -12.96
C GLU A 191 9.42 -20.07 -13.64
N TRP A 192 8.39 -20.66 -13.01
CA TRP A 192 7.02 -20.70 -13.52
C TRP A 192 6.36 -19.33 -13.67
N LEU A 193 6.82 -18.30 -12.95
CA LEU A 193 6.30 -16.93 -13.05
C LEU A 193 6.48 -16.38 -14.47
N SER A 194 7.53 -16.79 -15.19
CA SER A 194 7.82 -16.31 -16.56
C SER A 194 6.68 -16.58 -17.55
N ASN A 195 5.79 -17.53 -17.25
CA ASN A 195 4.61 -17.83 -18.06
C ASN A 195 3.46 -16.81 -17.88
N LEU A 196 3.48 -15.99 -16.82
CA LEU A 196 2.40 -15.06 -16.46
C LEU A 196 2.56 -13.69 -17.14
N ARG A 197 2.60 -13.65 -18.47
CA ARG A 197 2.95 -12.45 -19.24
C ARG A 197 1.97 -11.26 -19.13
N LEU A 198 0.73 -11.52 -18.69
CA LEU A 198 -0.30 -10.51 -18.44
C LEU A 198 -0.28 -9.95 -17.02
N LEU A 199 0.61 -10.45 -16.16
CA LEU A 199 0.67 -10.07 -14.76
C LEU A 199 1.06 -8.60 -14.63
N ARG A 200 0.24 -7.85 -13.89
CA ARG A 200 0.42 -6.41 -13.62
C ARG A 200 0.82 -6.12 -12.19
N HIS A 201 0.35 -6.95 -11.26
CA HIS A 201 0.61 -6.83 -9.84
C HIS A 201 1.09 -8.18 -9.32
N LEU A 202 2.31 -8.22 -8.81
CA LEU A 202 2.89 -9.35 -8.11
C LEU A 202 3.26 -8.93 -6.69
N ASP A 203 2.65 -9.58 -5.71
CA ASP A 203 3.03 -9.48 -4.30
C ASP A 203 3.50 -10.85 -3.82
N MET A 204 4.77 -10.93 -3.44
CA MET A 204 5.39 -12.12 -2.84
C MET A 204 6.10 -11.73 -1.55
N SER A 205 5.60 -10.69 -0.88
CA SER A 205 6.10 -10.27 0.42
C SER A 205 6.03 -11.45 1.38
N THR A 206 7.06 -11.64 2.21
CA THR A 206 7.20 -12.76 3.17
C THR A 206 7.39 -14.16 2.54
N VAL A 207 7.53 -14.28 1.21
CA VAL A 207 7.96 -15.53 0.57
C VAL A 207 9.49 -15.65 0.65
N ASP A 208 10.01 -16.79 1.13
CA ASP A 208 11.45 -17.05 1.20
C ASP A 208 12.02 -17.32 -0.21
N LEU A 209 12.70 -16.31 -0.76
CA LEU A 209 13.38 -16.31 -2.06
C LEU A 209 14.89 -16.54 -1.97
N SER A 210 15.42 -16.94 -0.81
CA SER A 210 16.87 -17.14 -0.62
C SER A 210 17.50 -18.15 -1.59
N LYS A 211 16.70 -19.07 -2.13
CA LYS A 211 17.14 -20.06 -3.13
C LYS A 211 16.94 -19.62 -4.59
N ALA A 212 16.18 -18.56 -4.83
CA ALA A 212 15.86 -18.05 -6.16
C ALA A 212 16.96 -17.09 -6.64
N THR A 213 18.13 -17.61 -7.00
CA THR A 213 19.27 -16.79 -7.44
C THR A 213 19.02 -16.03 -8.75
N ASP A 214 18.04 -16.49 -9.53
CA ASP A 214 17.64 -15.94 -10.83
C ASP A 214 16.32 -15.12 -10.76
N TRP A 215 15.88 -14.75 -9.55
CA TRP A 215 14.60 -14.06 -9.31
C TRP A 215 14.42 -12.84 -10.22
N PHE A 216 15.46 -12.01 -10.36
CA PHE A 216 15.34 -10.78 -11.15
C PHE A 216 15.28 -11.06 -12.64
N GLN A 217 15.99 -12.08 -13.14
CA GLN A 217 15.92 -12.52 -14.53
C GLN A 217 14.48 -12.95 -14.86
N VAL A 218 13.84 -13.72 -13.97
CA VAL A 218 12.45 -14.14 -14.12
C VAL A 218 11.50 -12.95 -14.09
N ILE A 219 11.61 -12.06 -13.10
CA ILE A 219 10.77 -10.83 -13.04
C ILE A 219 10.95 -9.98 -14.30
N ASN A 220 12.17 -9.88 -14.83
CA ASN A 220 12.48 -9.15 -16.05
C ASN A 220 11.89 -9.80 -17.33
N THR A 221 11.26 -10.99 -17.24
CA THR A 221 10.49 -11.59 -18.33
C THR A 221 9.02 -11.14 -18.37
N LEU A 222 8.55 -10.39 -17.37
CA LEU A 222 7.16 -9.97 -17.20
C LEU A 222 6.91 -8.57 -17.80
N PRO A 223 6.45 -8.46 -19.06
CA PRO A 223 6.41 -7.18 -19.76
C PRO A 223 5.31 -6.23 -19.25
N SER A 224 4.26 -6.78 -18.61
CA SER A 224 3.09 -6.03 -18.18
C SER A 224 3.16 -5.58 -16.72
N LEU A 225 4.27 -5.87 -16.02
CA LEU A 225 4.37 -5.68 -14.58
C LEU A 225 4.42 -4.18 -14.22
N THR A 226 3.54 -3.77 -13.32
CA THR A 226 3.37 -2.38 -12.87
C THR A 226 3.58 -2.21 -11.36
N LYS A 227 3.37 -3.26 -10.56
CA LYS A 227 3.57 -3.26 -9.11
C LYS A 227 4.27 -4.53 -8.70
N LEU A 228 5.36 -4.38 -7.96
CA LEU A 228 6.17 -5.48 -7.44
C LEU A 228 6.42 -5.27 -5.95
N HIS A 229 5.94 -6.20 -5.14
CA HIS A 229 6.22 -6.26 -3.71
C HIS A 229 7.00 -7.54 -3.39
N LEU A 230 8.21 -7.36 -2.86
CA LEU A 230 9.12 -8.41 -2.40
C LEU A 230 9.61 -8.09 -0.99
N LYS A 231 8.76 -7.45 -0.18
CA LYS A 231 9.09 -7.08 1.19
C LYS A 231 9.39 -8.31 2.02
N ASN A 232 10.48 -8.29 2.79
CA ASN A 232 10.84 -9.39 3.69
C ASN A 232 10.85 -10.76 2.97
N SER A 233 11.41 -10.80 1.77
CA SER A 233 11.43 -12.00 0.93
C SER A 233 12.78 -12.74 0.98
N ASN A 234 13.64 -12.40 1.94
CA ASN A 234 14.95 -13.02 2.15
C ASN A 234 15.87 -12.98 0.90
N LEU A 235 15.81 -11.88 0.15
CA LEU A 235 16.67 -11.65 -1.02
C LEU A 235 18.11 -11.34 -0.57
N LEU A 236 19.07 -12.08 -1.12
CA LEU A 236 20.49 -11.95 -0.76
C LEU A 236 21.31 -11.13 -1.77
N ASP A 237 20.97 -11.20 -3.07
CA ASP A 237 21.66 -10.47 -4.12
C ASP A 237 20.85 -9.27 -4.61
N SER A 238 21.46 -8.08 -4.51
CA SER A 238 20.89 -6.83 -4.99
C SER A 238 21.38 -6.45 -6.40
N HIS A 239 22.43 -7.10 -6.94
CA HIS A 239 23.08 -6.76 -8.21
C HIS A 239 22.96 -7.88 -9.26
N PRO A 240 21.73 -8.23 -9.69
CA PRO A 240 21.54 -9.26 -10.69
C PRO A 240 22.16 -8.84 -12.03
N HIS A 241 22.95 -9.73 -12.63
CA HIS A 241 23.57 -9.49 -13.94
C HIS A 241 22.51 -9.56 -15.05
N ILE A 242 22.14 -8.41 -15.63
CA ILE A 242 21.18 -8.34 -16.75
C ILE A 242 21.66 -7.41 -17.88
N PRO A 243 21.63 -7.86 -19.16
CA PRO A 243 22.03 -7.04 -20.30
C PRO A 243 21.00 -5.97 -20.71
N THR A 244 19.69 -6.22 -20.53
CA THR A 244 18.60 -5.28 -20.90
C THR A 244 17.42 -5.32 -19.92
N LEU A 245 16.90 -4.14 -19.55
CA LEU A 245 15.76 -4.00 -18.64
C LEU A 245 14.43 -3.94 -19.41
N ASN A 246 13.50 -4.85 -19.10
CA ASN A 246 12.19 -4.96 -19.77
C ASN A 246 11.02 -4.48 -18.91
N ILE A 247 11.17 -4.47 -17.57
CA ILE A 247 10.14 -4.02 -16.60
C ILE A 247 10.02 -2.49 -16.52
N THR A 248 9.97 -1.84 -17.68
CA THR A 248 9.94 -0.38 -17.82
C THR A 248 8.58 0.24 -17.49
N SER A 249 7.54 -0.58 -17.34
CA SER A 249 6.19 -0.14 -16.92
C SER A 249 6.00 -0.14 -15.40
N LEU A 250 7.04 -0.46 -14.63
CA LEU A 250 6.96 -0.59 -13.18
C LEU A 250 6.77 0.77 -12.50
N THR A 251 5.66 0.92 -11.79
CA THR A 251 5.27 2.15 -11.08
C THR A 251 5.48 2.06 -9.57
N LEU A 252 5.49 0.84 -9.02
CA LEU A 252 5.71 0.58 -7.61
C LEU A 252 6.73 -0.55 -7.45
N LEU A 253 7.76 -0.29 -6.67
CA LEU A 253 8.74 -1.27 -6.23
C LEU A 253 8.89 -1.22 -4.71
N ASP A 254 8.66 -2.34 -4.05
CA ASP A 254 8.91 -2.55 -2.64
C ASP A 254 9.88 -3.73 -2.46
N LEU A 255 11.10 -3.42 -2.02
CA LEU A 255 12.15 -4.38 -1.66
C LEU A 255 12.48 -4.31 -0.16
N SER A 256 11.65 -3.65 0.64
CA SER A 256 11.94 -3.37 2.04
C SER A 256 12.20 -4.63 2.86
N VAL A 257 12.96 -4.49 3.94
CA VAL A 257 13.23 -5.57 4.92
C VAL A 257 13.92 -6.79 4.26
N ASN A 258 14.80 -6.57 3.28
CA ASN A 258 15.61 -7.64 2.70
C ASN A 258 17.07 -7.54 3.14
N PRO A 259 17.73 -8.67 3.43
CA PRO A 259 19.09 -8.69 3.95
C PRO A 259 20.14 -8.53 2.83
N PHE A 260 20.13 -7.40 2.12
CA PHE A 260 21.17 -7.08 1.11
C PHE A 260 22.52 -6.69 1.74
N THR A 261 22.86 -7.26 2.89
CA THR A 261 23.94 -6.84 3.82
C THR A 261 25.12 -6.13 3.18
N ASN A 262 25.42 -4.92 3.66
CA ASN A 262 26.52 -4.04 3.23
C ASN A 262 26.60 -3.78 1.71
N SER A 263 25.47 -3.80 1.01
CA SER A 263 25.42 -3.58 -0.43
C SER A 263 25.15 -2.11 -0.81
N LEU A 264 25.28 -1.84 -2.10
CA LEU A 264 24.96 -0.56 -2.71
C LEU A 264 23.56 -0.61 -3.35
N VAL A 265 22.91 0.55 -3.46
CA VAL A 265 21.60 0.64 -4.14
C VAL A 265 21.75 0.25 -5.63
N PRO A 266 20.98 -0.73 -6.15
CA PRO A 266 21.18 -1.27 -7.50
C PRO A 266 20.93 -0.27 -8.63
N ARG A 267 21.82 -0.26 -9.65
CA ARG A 267 21.73 0.68 -10.79
C ARG A 267 20.42 0.58 -11.57
N TRP A 268 19.87 -0.63 -11.69
CA TRP A 268 18.68 -0.90 -12.50
C TRP A 268 17.45 -0.14 -11.98
N ILE A 269 17.39 0.16 -10.68
CA ILE A 269 16.29 0.93 -10.08
C ILE A 269 16.22 2.33 -10.72
N PHE A 270 17.36 3.00 -10.85
CA PHE A 270 17.46 4.35 -11.45
C PHE A 270 17.16 4.37 -12.96
N SER A 271 17.05 3.21 -13.60
CA SER A 271 16.65 3.09 -15.01
C SER A 271 15.13 3.01 -15.20
N ILE A 272 14.35 2.84 -14.11
CA ILE A 272 12.89 2.73 -14.17
C ILE A 272 12.26 4.11 -13.92
N THR A 273 12.25 4.95 -14.96
CA THR A 273 11.77 6.34 -14.89
C THR A 273 10.25 6.48 -14.64
N SER A 274 9.52 5.38 -14.79
CA SER A 274 8.08 5.26 -14.51
C SER A 274 7.75 5.03 -13.04
N LEU A 275 8.75 4.80 -12.17
CA LEU A 275 8.53 4.61 -10.74
C LEU A 275 7.87 5.83 -10.10
N VAL A 276 6.76 5.57 -9.41
CA VAL A 276 6.02 6.54 -8.61
C VAL A 276 6.24 6.29 -7.11
N SER A 277 6.39 5.02 -6.72
CA SER A 277 6.64 4.60 -5.34
C SER A 277 7.83 3.65 -5.27
N LEU A 278 8.78 3.96 -4.38
CA LEU A 278 9.96 3.16 -4.13
C LEU A 278 10.15 2.98 -2.62
N ASP A 279 10.12 1.74 -2.16
CA ASP A 279 10.44 1.36 -0.77
C ASP A 279 11.66 0.43 -0.75
N LEU A 280 12.74 0.92 -0.13
CA LEU A 280 14.00 0.22 0.11
C LEU A 280 14.33 0.21 1.61
N SER A 281 13.34 0.41 2.47
CA SER A 281 13.56 0.53 3.90
C SER A 281 14.13 -0.75 4.50
N TYR A 282 15.05 -0.64 5.45
CA TYR A 282 15.65 -1.77 6.17
C TYR A 282 16.33 -2.79 5.25
N CYS A 283 17.12 -2.29 4.30
CA CYS A 283 17.85 -3.11 3.33
C CYS A 283 19.36 -3.22 3.61
N ASP A 284 19.88 -2.51 4.63
CA ASP A 284 21.31 -2.41 4.95
C ASP A 284 22.17 -1.85 3.79
N PHE A 285 21.61 -0.92 3.01
CA PHE A 285 22.35 -0.21 1.97
C PHE A 285 23.27 0.87 2.57
N ASN A 286 24.57 0.79 2.28
CA ASN A 286 25.59 1.67 2.85
C ASN A 286 26.11 2.75 1.89
N GLY A 287 25.74 2.68 0.61
CA GLY A 287 26.13 3.66 -0.37
C GLY A 287 25.35 3.55 -1.67
N LEU A 288 25.58 4.53 -2.55
CA LEU A 288 25.20 4.44 -3.95
C LEU A 288 26.36 3.89 -4.77
N ILE A 289 26.03 3.22 -5.87
CA ILE A 289 27.05 2.76 -6.81
C ILE A 289 27.74 3.98 -7.44
N PRO A 290 29.09 4.08 -7.41
CA PRO A 290 29.78 5.33 -7.66
C PRO A 290 29.66 5.86 -9.10
N ARG A 291 29.38 7.18 -9.18
CA ARG A 291 29.88 8.19 -10.15
C ARG A 291 29.53 8.07 -11.64
N SER A 292 28.25 8.00 -11.97
CA SER A 292 27.79 8.62 -13.23
C SER A 292 26.40 9.22 -13.04
N SER A 293 26.16 10.41 -13.60
CA SER A 293 24.84 11.07 -13.62
C SER A 293 23.74 10.23 -14.27
N ALA A 294 24.10 9.12 -14.93
CA ALA A 294 23.18 8.18 -15.54
C ALA A 294 22.47 7.26 -14.52
N HIS A 295 22.94 7.19 -13.27
CA HIS A 295 22.40 6.29 -12.23
C HIS A 295 22.15 7.06 -10.93
N SER A 296 21.30 8.09 -11.04
CA SER A 296 20.97 9.00 -9.94
C SER A 296 19.45 9.11 -9.77
N PHE A 297 19.03 9.55 -8.58
CA PHE A 297 17.64 9.91 -8.28
C PHE A 297 17.06 10.92 -9.28
N HIS A 298 17.88 11.74 -9.93
CA HIS A 298 17.46 12.64 -11.02
C HIS A 298 16.66 11.95 -12.14
N ASN A 299 16.91 10.66 -12.39
CA ASN A 299 16.20 9.91 -13.43
C ASN A 299 14.77 9.51 -13.02
N LEU A 300 14.48 9.45 -11.72
CA LEU A 300 13.19 9.00 -11.19
C LEU A 300 12.18 10.15 -11.18
N THR A 301 11.98 10.78 -12.34
CA THR A 301 11.19 12.01 -12.47
C THR A 301 9.73 11.86 -12.06
N SER A 302 9.19 10.63 -12.08
CA SER A 302 7.79 10.34 -11.71
C SER A 302 7.61 10.05 -10.21
N LEU A 303 8.70 10.00 -9.44
CA LEU A 303 8.69 9.52 -8.05
C LEU A 303 7.97 10.50 -7.13
N LYS A 304 7.07 9.96 -6.31
CA LYS A 304 6.27 10.68 -5.31
C LYS A 304 6.44 10.13 -3.90
N TRP A 305 6.68 8.83 -3.76
CA TRP A 305 6.91 8.16 -2.49
C TRP A 305 8.30 7.54 -2.49
N LEU A 306 9.14 7.98 -1.56
CA LEU A 306 10.48 7.44 -1.35
C LEU A 306 10.66 7.07 0.12
N HIS A 307 10.71 5.77 0.39
CA HIS A 307 10.91 5.22 1.73
C HIS A 307 12.22 4.44 1.73
N VAL A 308 13.17 4.89 2.54
CA VAL A 308 14.54 4.36 2.59
C VAL A 308 15.05 4.26 4.02
N ALA A 309 14.12 4.19 4.99
CA ALA A 309 14.43 4.12 6.41
C ALA A 309 15.43 3.00 6.73
N GLY A 310 16.24 3.14 7.78
CA GLY A 310 17.13 2.07 8.21
C GLY A 310 18.28 1.76 7.23
N ASN A 311 18.66 2.71 6.37
CA ASN A 311 19.82 2.58 5.48
C ASN A 311 20.82 3.73 5.68
N THR A 312 22.12 3.42 5.65
CA THR A 312 23.17 4.41 5.94
C THR A 312 23.63 5.22 4.72
N PHE A 313 23.23 4.84 3.49
CA PHE A 313 23.59 5.60 2.27
C PHE A 313 23.05 7.04 2.26
N MET A 314 21.99 7.31 3.02
CA MET A 314 21.41 8.64 3.18
C MET A 314 22.29 9.57 4.03
N ASN A 315 23.23 9.02 4.82
CA ASN A 315 24.25 9.79 5.54
C ASN A 315 25.38 10.27 4.58
N SER A 316 24.99 10.86 3.46
CA SER A 316 25.86 11.37 2.41
C SER A 316 25.32 12.69 1.87
N SER A 317 26.12 13.75 2.02
CA SER A 317 25.76 15.10 1.58
C SER A 317 25.52 15.19 0.06
N LEU A 318 26.19 14.31 -0.72
CA LEU A 318 25.98 14.20 -2.16
C LEU A 318 24.60 13.62 -2.49
N VAL A 319 24.19 12.54 -1.82
CA VAL A 319 22.88 11.89 -2.04
C VAL A 319 21.76 12.88 -1.73
N TRP A 320 21.89 13.60 -0.62
CA TRP A 320 20.94 14.62 -0.23
C TRP A 320 20.82 15.76 -1.25
N LYS A 321 21.96 16.19 -1.82
CA LYS A 321 21.99 17.21 -2.88
C LYS A 321 21.29 16.72 -4.15
N GLU A 322 21.51 15.46 -4.56
CA GLU A 322 20.85 14.87 -5.72
C GLU A 322 19.33 14.76 -5.51
N LEU A 323 18.89 14.33 -4.33
CA LEU A 323 17.46 14.26 -4.00
C LEU A 323 16.82 15.65 -4.00
N SER A 324 17.38 16.59 -3.25
CA SER A 324 16.80 17.93 -3.09
C SER A 324 16.81 18.76 -4.37
N SER A 325 17.82 18.65 -5.23
CA SER A 325 17.89 19.39 -6.51
C SER A 325 17.23 18.65 -7.68
N GLY A 326 17.08 17.33 -7.57
CA GLY A 326 16.55 16.49 -8.64
C GLY A 326 15.05 16.28 -8.56
N ILE A 327 14.63 15.47 -7.58
CA ILE A 327 13.23 15.00 -7.47
C ILE A 327 12.50 15.60 -6.28
N GLY A 328 13.16 16.41 -5.44
CA GLY A 328 12.61 16.94 -4.20
C GLY A 328 11.28 17.67 -4.39
N SER A 329 11.12 18.42 -5.48
CA SER A 329 9.88 19.11 -5.81
C SER A 329 8.73 18.17 -6.20
N ASN A 330 9.00 16.91 -6.54
CA ASN A 330 7.98 15.95 -6.98
C ASN A 330 7.48 15.06 -5.84
N LEU A 331 8.31 14.88 -4.80
CA LEU A 331 8.00 14.01 -3.66
C LEU A 331 6.82 14.55 -2.85
N SER A 332 5.94 13.61 -2.49
CA SER A 332 4.80 13.81 -1.59
C SER A 332 5.03 13.13 -0.24
N SER A 333 5.82 12.05 -0.20
CA SER A 333 6.20 11.35 1.03
C SER A 333 7.67 10.97 1.01
N LEU A 334 8.35 11.20 2.13
CA LEU A 334 9.76 10.88 2.33
C LEU A 334 9.97 10.28 3.72
N ASP A 335 10.45 9.04 3.77
CA ASP A 335 10.87 8.39 5.02
C ASP A 335 12.37 8.10 4.95
N ILE A 336 13.13 8.81 5.78
CA ILE A 336 14.58 8.66 5.94
C ILE A 336 14.91 8.49 7.43
N SER A 337 14.00 7.88 8.18
CA SER A 337 14.19 7.56 9.58
C SER A 337 15.28 6.49 9.76
N GLN A 338 16.00 6.50 10.89
CA GLN A 338 17.04 5.50 11.20
C GLN A 338 18.15 5.40 10.13
N CYS A 339 18.49 6.51 9.46
CA CYS A 339 19.48 6.55 8.37
C CYS A 339 20.89 6.99 8.83
N ASP A 340 21.11 7.09 10.14
CA ASP A 340 22.33 7.65 10.76
C ASP A 340 22.70 9.06 10.26
N ILE A 341 21.71 9.84 9.80
CA ILE A 341 21.96 11.18 9.27
C ILE A 341 22.43 12.07 10.43
N SER A 342 23.65 12.59 10.29
CA SER A 342 24.26 13.46 11.31
C SER A 342 24.15 14.94 10.95
N SER A 343 24.15 15.80 11.97
CA SER A 343 24.22 17.26 11.78
C SER A 343 25.38 17.69 10.88
N THR A 344 26.56 17.06 10.95
CA THR A 344 27.70 17.41 10.10
C THR A 344 27.47 17.09 8.62
N THR A 345 26.74 16.02 8.31
CA THR A 345 26.32 15.69 6.94
C THR A 345 25.43 16.79 6.35
N LEU A 346 24.58 17.38 7.18
CA LEU A 346 23.69 18.48 6.81
C LEU A 346 24.43 19.84 6.82
N ASP A 347 25.34 20.07 7.76
CA ASP A 347 26.10 21.31 7.89
C ASP A 347 27.19 21.46 6.83
N SER A 348 27.80 20.36 6.38
CA SER A 348 28.92 20.32 5.41
C SER A 348 28.63 20.98 4.05
N LEU A 349 27.38 21.35 3.80
CA LEU A 349 26.91 21.98 2.56
C LEU A 349 26.04 23.23 2.83
N HIS A 350 25.97 23.79 4.05
CA HIS A 350 24.99 24.83 4.44
C HIS A 350 23.54 24.43 4.09
N ILE A 351 23.22 23.13 4.16
CA ILE A 351 22.01 22.52 3.58
C ILE A 351 20.76 22.90 4.34
N LEU A 352 20.83 22.94 5.67
CA LEU A 352 19.73 23.41 6.51
C LEU A 352 20.01 24.88 6.86
N PRO A 353 19.17 25.83 6.40
CA PRO A 353 17.74 25.68 6.12
C PRO A 353 17.31 25.60 4.64
N LYS A 354 18.21 25.75 3.65
CA LYS A 354 17.78 26.01 2.26
C LYS A 354 17.28 24.81 1.45
N SER A 355 17.75 23.60 1.73
CA SER A 355 17.45 22.46 0.86
C SER A 355 16.07 21.84 1.11
N LEU A 356 15.58 21.88 2.36
CA LEU A 356 14.25 21.35 2.69
C LEU A 356 13.16 22.20 2.02
N GLY A 357 13.43 23.48 1.77
CA GLY A 357 12.61 24.36 0.95
C GLY A 357 12.40 23.87 -0.50
N ASN A 358 13.27 23.00 -1.02
CA ASN A 358 13.09 22.41 -2.35
C ASN A 358 11.99 21.33 -2.39
N PHE A 359 11.53 20.85 -1.23
CA PHE A 359 10.54 19.80 -1.10
C PHE A 359 9.12 20.34 -0.87
N CYS A 360 8.73 21.35 -1.65
CA CYS A 360 7.46 22.07 -1.51
C CYS A 360 6.18 21.21 -1.58
N ASN A 361 6.24 20.03 -2.19
CA ASN A 361 5.10 19.14 -2.35
C ASN A 361 5.01 18.04 -1.28
N LEU A 362 5.98 17.96 -0.36
CA LEU A 362 5.93 16.98 0.73
C LEU A 362 4.70 17.21 1.61
N ARG A 363 4.05 16.10 1.93
CA ARG A 363 2.93 15.98 2.85
C ARG A 363 3.34 15.17 4.06
N ASP A 364 4.06 14.08 3.86
CA ASP A 364 4.46 13.18 4.94
C ASP A 364 5.99 13.08 4.97
N ILE A 365 6.58 13.39 6.12
CA ILE A 365 8.02 13.24 6.33
C ILE A 365 8.34 12.55 7.66
N ASP A 366 9.14 11.50 7.60
CA ASP A 366 9.70 10.86 8.79
C ASP A 366 11.23 11.01 8.79
N LEU A 367 11.71 11.72 9.81
CA LEU A 367 13.11 12.02 10.07
C LEU A 367 13.59 11.39 11.40
N SER A 368 12.78 10.52 12.00
CA SER A 368 12.99 9.97 13.34
C SER A 368 14.27 9.16 13.46
N TYR A 369 14.79 9.03 14.68
CA TYR A 369 15.94 8.21 15.03
C TYR A 369 17.21 8.58 14.22
N ASN A 370 17.36 9.85 13.87
CA ASN A 370 18.59 10.40 13.30
C ASN A 370 19.38 11.22 14.35
N ASN A 371 20.54 11.77 13.98
CA ASN A 371 21.45 12.45 14.91
C ASN A 371 21.54 13.96 14.63
N PHE A 372 20.50 14.70 15.05
CA PHE A 372 20.36 16.14 14.83
C PHE A 372 20.73 17.00 16.07
N HIS A 373 21.63 16.54 16.94
CA HIS A 373 21.97 17.23 18.20
C HIS A 373 22.37 18.71 18.08
N ASN A 374 22.94 19.13 16.95
CA ASN A 374 23.37 20.51 16.73
C ASN A 374 22.39 21.36 15.90
N ILE A 375 21.24 20.79 15.51
CA ILE A 375 20.23 21.49 14.73
C ILE A 375 19.16 21.96 15.70
N SER A 376 18.90 23.28 15.72
CA SER A 376 17.79 23.80 16.50
C SER A 376 16.48 23.44 15.82
N LEU A 377 15.45 23.13 16.63
CA LEU A 377 14.10 22.90 16.13
C LEU A 377 13.61 24.08 15.26
N THR A 378 13.96 25.31 15.65
CA THR A 378 13.67 26.55 14.92
C THR A 378 14.20 26.54 13.50
N SER A 379 15.51 26.33 13.33
CA SER A 379 16.16 26.31 12.02
C SER A 379 15.58 25.23 11.11
N LEU A 380 15.13 24.10 11.69
CA LEU A 380 14.46 23.05 10.94
C LEU A 380 13.08 23.49 10.46
N PHE A 381 12.26 24.13 11.29
CA PHE A 381 10.96 24.63 10.85
C PHE A 381 11.08 25.76 9.82
N GLU A 382 12.01 26.68 9.99
CA GLU A 382 12.28 27.75 9.02
C GLU A 382 12.63 27.19 7.63
N SER A 383 13.30 26.03 7.58
CA SER A 383 13.64 25.36 6.33
C SER A 383 12.41 24.94 5.51
N PHE A 384 11.34 24.49 6.16
CA PHE A 384 10.08 24.13 5.49
C PHE A 384 9.32 25.37 5.01
N LEU A 385 9.50 26.50 5.70
CA LEU A 385 8.88 27.79 5.38
C LEU A 385 9.59 28.55 4.25
N GLU A 386 10.77 28.09 3.82
CA GLU A 386 11.37 28.58 2.57
C GLU A 386 10.50 28.25 1.34
N CYS A 387 9.64 27.22 1.45
CA CYS A 387 8.60 27.01 0.47
C CYS A 387 7.48 28.05 0.64
N LYS A 388 7.12 28.75 -0.43
CA LYS A 388 6.03 29.75 -0.41
C LYS A 388 4.65 29.20 -0.01
N SER A 389 4.44 27.89 -0.16
CA SER A 389 3.17 27.22 0.14
C SER A 389 3.43 25.77 0.58
N PRO A 390 3.92 25.55 1.81
CA PRO A 390 4.22 24.21 2.29
C PRO A 390 2.94 23.38 2.41
N ARG A 391 2.98 22.13 1.95
CA ARG A 391 1.85 21.18 1.97
C ARG A 391 1.95 20.12 3.07
N LEU A 392 2.83 20.34 4.03
CA LEU A 392 3.19 19.37 5.05
C LEU A 392 1.97 19.05 5.94
N GLU A 393 1.61 17.77 5.99
CA GLU A 393 0.50 17.20 6.75
C GLU A 393 1.00 16.38 7.95
N SER A 394 2.13 15.67 7.83
CA SER A 394 2.70 14.82 8.87
C SER A 394 4.22 15.01 8.97
N LEU A 395 4.73 15.26 10.18
CA LEU A 395 6.15 15.37 10.49
C LEU A 395 6.48 14.55 11.73
N SER A 396 7.36 13.56 11.57
CA SER A 396 7.89 12.75 12.67
C SER A 396 9.39 13.01 12.86
N LEU A 397 9.77 13.36 14.09
CA LEU A 397 11.15 13.66 14.51
C LEU A 397 11.52 12.88 15.78
N VAL A 398 10.87 11.76 16.03
CA VAL A 398 11.03 10.98 17.27
C VAL A 398 12.50 10.66 17.50
N ARG A 399 13.00 10.88 18.71
CA ARG A 399 14.37 10.50 19.12
C ARG A 399 15.45 10.99 18.15
N SER A 400 15.39 12.25 17.74
CA SER A 400 16.35 12.83 16.79
C SER A 400 17.44 13.67 17.45
N GLY A 401 17.39 13.80 18.78
CA GLY A 401 18.38 14.56 19.54
C GLY A 401 18.24 16.08 19.43
N LEU A 402 17.16 16.58 18.82
CA LEU A 402 16.90 18.00 18.61
C LEU A 402 16.80 18.74 19.94
N SER A 403 17.24 20.00 19.93
CA SER A 403 17.11 20.91 21.06
C SER A 403 16.49 22.25 20.65
N GLY A 404 16.03 23.03 21.62
CA GLY A 404 15.40 24.33 21.41
C GLY A 404 13.94 24.37 21.86
N HIS A 405 13.19 25.34 21.34
CA HIS A 405 11.82 25.63 21.77
C HIS A 405 10.82 25.50 20.62
N LEU A 406 9.58 25.15 20.96
CA LEU A 406 8.46 25.18 20.03
C LEU A 406 8.07 26.64 19.72
N LEU A 407 7.92 27.00 18.44
CA LEU A 407 7.72 28.39 18.00
C LEU A 407 6.32 28.65 17.44
N ASN A 408 5.96 29.94 17.39
CA ASN A 408 4.75 30.44 16.71
C ASN A 408 4.73 30.14 15.20
N GLN A 409 5.89 29.92 14.58
CA GLN A 409 6.04 29.62 13.15
C GLN A 409 5.36 28.31 12.71
N LEU A 410 5.11 27.38 13.64
CA LEU A 410 4.27 26.20 13.37
C LEU A 410 2.88 26.59 12.85
N GLY A 411 2.36 27.73 13.28
CA GLY A 411 1.09 28.25 12.81
C GLY A 411 1.10 28.63 11.32
N GLN A 412 2.25 28.65 10.65
CA GLN A 412 2.36 28.88 9.21
C GLN A 412 2.23 27.58 8.39
N LEU A 413 2.32 26.41 9.04
CA LEU A 413 2.14 25.10 8.41
C LEU A 413 0.66 24.70 8.45
N MET A 414 -0.16 25.42 7.67
CA MET A 414 -1.63 25.36 7.72
C MET A 414 -2.24 23.98 7.41
N HIS A 415 -1.48 23.07 6.83
CA HIS A 415 -1.93 21.72 6.46
C HIS A 415 -1.52 20.64 7.47
N MET A 416 -0.75 20.98 8.51
CA MET A 416 -0.25 20.03 9.49
C MET A 416 -1.40 19.36 10.25
N LYS A 417 -1.36 18.04 10.34
CA LYS A 417 -2.29 17.15 11.04
C LYS A 417 -1.60 16.30 12.09
N HIS A 418 -0.35 15.92 11.85
CA HIS A 418 0.40 15.07 12.77
C HIS A 418 1.81 15.62 12.99
N LEU A 419 2.17 15.85 14.25
CA LEU A 419 3.52 16.28 14.63
C LEU A 419 4.00 15.42 15.80
N ASP A 420 5.03 14.62 15.56
CA ASP A 420 5.66 13.80 16.59
C ASP A 420 7.07 14.29 16.91
N LEU A 421 7.25 14.76 18.14
CA LEU A 421 8.52 15.28 18.68
C LEU A 421 9.02 14.46 19.86
N HIS A 422 8.44 13.28 20.11
CA HIS A 422 8.74 12.42 21.24
C HIS A 422 10.25 12.12 21.40
N LEU A 423 10.75 12.03 22.63
CA LEU A 423 12.15 11.70 22.95
C LEU A 423 13.21 12.67 22.37
N ASN A 424 12.91 13.97 22.29
CA ASN A 424 13.88 15.02 21.99
C ASN A 424 14.23 15.87 23.23
N LEU A 425 15.24 16.73 23.11
CA LEU A 425 15.71 17.64 24.18
C LEU A 425 15.07 19.03 24.02
N ILE A 426 13.75 19.06 23.84
CA ILE A 426 13.01 20.32 23.65
C ILE A 426 12.83 20.97 25.01
N SER A 427 13.48 22.10 25.23
CA SER A 427 13.36 22.85 26.47
C SER A 427 12.02 23.61 26.48
N GLU A 428 11.37 23.68 27.64
CA GLU A 428 10.20 24.54 27.83
C GLU A 428 10.62 26.02 27.67
N GLY A 429 10.27 26.63 26.54
CA GLY A 429 10.39 28.06 26.35
C GLY A 429 9.24 28.78 27.07
N ILE A 430 9.30 28.91 28.39
CA ILE A 430 8.44 29.86 29.11
C ILE A 430 8.99 31.26 28.86
N VAL A 431 8.55 31.91 27.78
CA VAL A 431 8.71 33.35 27.63
C VAL A 431 7.57 34.03 28.39
N PHE A 432 7.88 34.56 29.58
CA PHE A 432 6.94 35.33 30.41
C PHE A 432 6.54 36.62 29.71
N TRP A 433 5.25 36.79 29.40
CA TRP A 433 4.65 38.11 29.24
C TRP A 433 4.12 38.56 30.59
N GLN A 434 4.77 39.54 31.22
CA GLN A 434 4.22 40.20 32.40
C GLN A 434 2.98 41.03 32.00
N SER A 435 1.81 40.57 32.41
CA SER A 435 0.72 41.46 32.79
C SER A 435 0.32 41.19 34.23
N ARG A 436 0.11 42.27 34.98
CA ARG A 436 0.16 42.35 36.45
C ARG A 436 -1.06 41.72 37.16
N ARG A 437 -0.78 41.21 38.38
CA ARG A 437 -1.65 40.90 39.56
C ARG A 437 -2.44 39.58 39.50
N THR A 438 -2.61 38.76 40.55
CA THR A 438 -2.25 38.79 41.99
C THR A 438 -2.38 37.38 42.60
N SER A 439 -1.42 37.02 43.46
CA SER A 439 -1.45 36.11 44.64
C SER A 439 -2.26 34.80 44.70
N SER A 440 -1.51 33.79 45.17
CA SER A 440 -1.85 32.61 46.00
C SER A 440 -2.62 31.45 45.38
N SER A 441 -1.99 30.27 45.25
CA SER A 441 -1.97 29.23 46.30
C SER A 441 -1.27 27.94 45.82
N ASN A 442 -0.69 27.20 46.77
CA ASN A 442 0.01 25.91 46.63
C ASN A 442 -0.85 24.78 46.05
N VAL A 443 -0.31 23.97 45.11
CA VAL A 443 -0.77 22.59 44.82
C VAL A 443 0.41 21.66 44.55
N ARG A 444 0.34 20.43 45.08
CA ARG A 444 1.30 19.31 44.98
C ARG A 444 1.12 18.55 43.66
N ALA A 445 2.22 18.01 43.10
CA ALA A 445 2.26 17.07 41.98
C ALA A 445 1.30 15.88 42.20
N PRO A 446 0.28 15.66 41.33
CA PRO A 446 0.41 14.99 40.02
C PRO A 446 -0.35 15.67 38.85
N GLU A 447 -0.79 16.92 39.00
CA GLU A 447 -1.62 17.63 38.00
C GLU A 447 -0.83 18.32 36.86
N ALA A 448 0.51 18.32 36.92
CA ALA A 448 1.35 19.01 35.95
C ALA A 448 1.30 18.44 34.52
N LYS A 449 0.92 17.16 34.33
CA LYS A 449 0.87 16.53 32.99
C LYS A 449 -0.33 16.96 32.14
N ARG A 450 -1.47 17.29 32.76
CA ARG A 450 -2.65 17.84 32.05
C ARG A 450 -2.47 19.32 31.74
N GLU A 451 -1.87 20.04 32.68
CA GLU A 451 -1.64 21.48 32.55
C GLU A 451 -0.65 21.84 31.43
N ILE A 452 0.32 20.98 31.13
CA ILE A 452 1.29 21.20 30.04
C ILE A 452 0.62 21.05 28.66
N GLY A 453 -0.19 20.00 28.47
CA GLY A 453 -0.97 19.80 27.22
C GLY A 453 -1.93 20.96 26.97
N ASP A 454 -2.68 21.36 28.01
CA ASP A 454 -3.61 22.48 27.94
C ASP A 454 -2.90 23.81 27.67
N ARG A 455 -1.70 24.03 28.22
CA ARG A 455 -0.89 25.26 28.00
C ARG A 455 -0.21 25.31 26.63
N ILE A 456 0.11 24.17 26.02
CA ILE A 456 0.61 24.10 24.64
C ILE A 456 -0.53 24.45 23.67
N LEU A 457 -1.72 23.89 23.89
CA LEU A 457 -2.95 24.19 23.14
C LEU A 457 -3.34 25.68 23.24
N LEU A 458 -3.29 26.26 24.45
CA LEU A 458 -3.60 27.69 24.68
C LEU A 458 -2.58 28.66 24.07
N LYS A 459 -1.36 28.20 23.79
CA LYS A 459 -0.30 29.00 23.17
C LYS A 459 -0.30 28.87 21.65
N LEU A 460 -0.63 27.69 21.12
CA LEU A 460 -0.92 27.50 19.69
C LEU A 460 -2.09 28.40 19.25
N SER A 461 -3.12 28.58 20.09
CA SER A 461 -4.23 29.50 19.78
C SER A 461 -3.82 30.97 19.73
N MET A 462 -2.87 31.40 20.57
CA MET A 462 -2.33 32.76 20.53
C MET A 462 -1.39 32.98 19.33
N ALA A 463 -0.67 31.95 18.89
CA ALA A 463 0.24 32.01 17.74
C ALA A 463 -0.49 32.02 16.38
N LEU A 464 -1.65 31.36 16.29
CA LEU A 464 -2.45 31.25 15.08
C LEU A 464 -3.39 32.46 14.84
N ASN A 465 -3.53 33.36 15.81
CA ASN A 465 -4.41 34.55 15.76
C ASN A 465 -5.88 34.21 15.42
N ILE A 466 -6.38 33.13 16.00
CA ILE A 466 -7.74 32.61 15.80
C ILE A 466 -8.51 32.76 17.12
N GLU A 467 -9.74 33.28 17.07
CA GLU A 467 -10.61 33.43 18.25
C GLU A 467 -10.80 32.10 18.99
N ALA A 468 -10.80 32.15 20.33
CA ALA A 468 -10.87 30.97 21.19
C ALA A 468 -12.12 30.09 20.99
N SER A 469 -13.15 30.63 20.32
CA SER A 469 -14.38 29.92 19.93
C SER A 469 -14.21 29.02 18.70
N VAL A 470 -13.17 29.22 17.88
CA VAL A 470 -12.86 28.41 16.69
C VAL A 470 -11.90 27.26 17.01
N ILE A 471 -11.27 27.27 18.20
CA ILE A 471 -10.37 26.21 18.68
C ILE A 471 -11.08 24.86 18.78
N TRP A 472 -12.37 24.83 19.10
CA TRP A 472 -13.17 23.60 19.10
C TRP A 472 -13.39 23.00 17.70
N THR A 473 -12.99 23.70 16.63
CA THR A 473 -13.04 23.20 15.23
C THR A 473 -11.66 22.90 14.63
N ILE A 474 -10.56 23.33 15.26
CA ILE A 474 -9.17 22.97 14.87
C ILE A 474 -8.62 21.85 15.78
N SER A 475 -9.27 21.62 16.93
CA SER A 475 -8.85 20.71 18.00
C SER A 475 -9.30 19.25 17.87
N ASP A 476 -9.97 18.86 16.78
CA ASP A 476 -10.29 17.44 16.54
C ASP A 476 -9.27 16.76 15.58
N ASP A 477 -8.57 17.52 14.72
CA ASP A 477 -7.79 16.97 13.60
C ASP A 477 -6.25 17.01 13.78
N LEU A 478 -5.68 17.93 14.58
CA LEU A 478 -4.23 18.01 14.81
C LEU A 478 -3.79 17.21 16.04
N ARG A 479 -2.97 16.17 15.86
CA ARG A 479 -2.37 15.37 16.94
C ARG A 479 -0.90 15.75 17.12
N VAL A 480 -0.53 16.16 18.34
CA VAL A 480 0.86 16.50 18.72
C VAL A 480 1.33 15.57 19.85
N CYS A 481 2.42 14.85 19.61
CA CYS A 481 3.04 13.95 20.60
C CYS A 481 4.35 14.55 21.13
N ILE A 482 4.39 14.85 22.42
CA ILE A 482 5.56 15.37 23.15
C ILE A 482 5.64 14.63 24.49
N LEU A 483 6.80 14.07 24.85
CA LEU A 483 7.12 13.61 26.21
C LEU A 483 8.48 14.16 26.65
#